data_AF-A0A101IJI9-F1
#
_entry.id   AF-A0A101IJI9-F1
#
_cell.length_a   1.000
_cell.length_b   1.000
_cell.length_c   1.000
_cell.angle_alpha   90.00
_cell.angle_beta   90.00
_cell.angle_gamma   90.00
#
_symmetry.space_group_name_H-M   'P 1'
#
loop_
_entity.id
_entity.type
_entity.pdbx_description
1 polymer ?
#
loop_
_entity_poly.entity_id
_entity_poly.type
_entity_poly.pdbx_seq_one_letter_code
_entity_poly.pdbx_strand_id
1 'polypeptide(L)'
;MAAVSQLLFPLEEAGLIQRSEDPKDHRAKQISSTEKAKLRVHERISDRHAWLDDLAALLTNQEKEEILPGLLFLINRLANYKEALALTKTRSLKPPRQPMSSKGTTILSLNKKQKSRAE
;
A
#
# COMPACT_ATOMS: atom_id res chain seq x y z
N MET A 1 1.86 -5.88 18.44
CA MET A 1 2.14 -5.97 17.00
C MET A 1 3.65 -5.81 16.78
N ALA A 2 4.41 -6.90 16.70
CA ALA A 2 5.88 -6.87 16.55
C ALA A 2 6.39 -7.56 15.27
N ALA A 3 5.51 -8.17 14.47
CA ALA A 3 5.92 -9.04 13.37
C ALA A 3 6.60 -8.31 12.19
N VAL A 4 6.11 -7.13 11.79
CA VAL A 4 6.62 -6.45 10.58
C VAL A 4 7.99 -5.81 10.83
N SER A 5 8.20 -5.18 11.98
CA SER A 5 9.48 -4.55 12.30
C SER A 5 10.62 -5.55 12.45
N GLN A 6 10.32 -6.77 12.91
CA GLN A 6 11.27 -7.88 13.00
C GLN A 6 11.68 -8.42 11.63
N LEU A 7 10.75 -8.44 10.66
CA LEU A 7 11.06 -8.87 9.28
C LEU A 7 11.97 -7.89 8.53
N LEU A 8 12.06 -6.64 8.99
CA LEU A 8 12.93 -5.63 8.39
C LEU A 8 14.40 -5.82 8.78
N PHE A 9 14.68 -6.38 9.95
CA PHE A 9 16.05 -6.54 10.43
C PHE A 9 16.91 -7.42 9.49
N PRO A 10 16.45 -8.61 9.04
CA PRO A 10 17.20 -9.39 8.05
C PRO A 10 17.39 -8.69 6.70
N LEU A 11 16.45 -7.83 6.30
CA LEU A 11 16.55 -7.07 5.04
C LEU A 11 17.58 -5.93 5.16
N GLU A 12 17.69 -5.34 6.33
CA GLU A 12 18.67 -4.31 6.67
C GLU A 12 20.08 -4.90 6.75
N GLU A 13 20.25 -6.03 7.45
CA GLU A 13 21.54 -6.78 7.48
C GLU A 13 21.97 -7.25 6.09
N ALA A 14 21.02 -7.68 5.25
CA ALA A 14 21.31 -8.06 3.87
C ALA A 14 21.64 -6.85 2.96
N GLY A 15 21.53 -5.61 3.47
CA GLY A 15 21.77 -4.37 2.72
C GLY A 15 20.72 -4.11 1.64
N LEU A 16 19.53 -4.68 1.78
CA LEU A 16 18.40 -4.52 0.83
C LEU A 16 17.57 -3.28 1.17
N ILE A 17 17.52 -2.89 2.44
CA ILE A 17 16.86 -1.67 2.88
C ILE A 17 17.80 -0.84 3.74
N GLN A 18 17.52 0.46 3.83
CA GLN A 18 18.16 1.38 4.76
C GLN A 18 17.10 2.06 5.62
N ARG A 19 17.46 2.33 6.87
CA ARG A 19 16.64 3.10 7.79
C ARG A 19 17.30 4.42 8.14
N SER A 20 16.56 5.50 8.00
CA SER A 20 16.95 6.82 8.48
C SER A 20 15.91 7.37 9.44
N GLU A 21 16.32 8.30 10.31
CA GLU A 21 15.38 9.03 11.14
C GLU A 21 14.58 10.02 10.29
N ASP A 22 13.32 10.24 10.65
CA ASP A 22 12.59 11.35 10.06
C ASP A 22 13.06 12.69 10.68
N PRO A 23 13.47 13.67 9.88
CA PRO A 23 13.92 14.98 10.38
C PRO A 23 12.86 15.74 11.18
N LYS A 24 11.58 15.39 11.05
CA LYS A 24 10.45 16.06 11.70
C LYS A 24 9.90 15.28 12.89
N ASP A 25 10.17 13.98 12.96
CA ASP A 25 9.73 13.10 14.05
C ASP A 25 10.70 11.93 14.24
N HIS A 26 11.59 12.05 15.23
CA HIS A 26 12.56 11.00 15.56
C HIS A 26 11.93 9.65 15.98
N ARG A 27 10.62 9.62 16.29
CA ARG A 27 9.91 8.37 16.57
C ARG A 27 9.56 7.60 15.30
N ALA A 28 9.57 8.26 14.14
CA ALA A 28 9.37 7.65 12.84
C ALA A 28 10.72 7.28 12.21
N LYS A 29 10.78 6.10 11.58
CA LYS A 29 11.91 5.67 10.76
C LYS A 29 11.47 5.61 9.31
N GLN A 30 12.21 6.27 8.43
CA GLN A 30 12.03 6.19 6.99
C GLN A 30 12.76 4.94 6.50
N ILE A 31 12.08 4.14 5.66
CA ILE A 31 12.64 2.91 5.08
C ILE A 31 12.78 3.15 3.58
N SER A 32 13.99 3.04 3.06
CA SER A 32 14.29 3.15 1.63
C SER A 32 14.88 1.85 1.09
N SER A 33 14.60 1.54 -0.18
CA SER A 33 15.25 0.43 -0.87
C SER A 33 16.61 0.85 -1.39
N THR A 34 17.59 -0.05 -1.29
CA THR A 34 18.92 0.15 -1.88
C THR A 34 18.92 -0.26 -3.36
N GLU A 35 19.97 0.13 -4.09
CA GLU A 35 20.18 -0.36 -5.46
C GLU A 35 20.32 -1.89 -5.49
N LYS A 36 20.97 -2.47 -4.48
CA LYS A 36 21.06 -3.93 -4.31
C LYS A 36 19.69 -4.58 -4.23
N ALA A 37 18.73 -3.97 -3.51
CA ALA A 37 17.37 -4.49 -3.47
C ALA A 37 16.65 -4.37 -4.80
N LYS A 38 16.82 -3.27 -5.54
CA LYS A 38 16.21 -3.13 -6.87
C LYS A 38 16.71 -4.21 -7.82
N LEU A 39 18.01 -4.45 -7.86
CA LEU A 39 18.62 -5.53 -8.65
C LEU A 39 18.10 -6.91 -8.23
N ARG A 40 18.09 -7.20 -6.92
CA ARG A 40 17.57 -8.46 -6.37
C ARG A 40 16.12 -8.71 -6.75
N VAL A 41 15.28 -7.67 -6.70
CA VAL A 41 13.87 -7.77 -7.10
C VAL A 41 13.75 -8.03 -8.60
N HIS A 42 14.57 -7.37 -9.42
CA HIS A 42 14.58 -7.58 -10.86
C HIS A 42 14.98 -9.01 -11.23
N GLU A 43 16.07 -9.52 -10.65
CA GLU A 43 16.49 -10.93 -10.78
C GLU A 43 15.35 -11.88 -10.44
N ARG A 44 14.71 -11.68 -9.29
CA ARG A 44 13.61 -12.54 -8.83
C ARG A 44 12.37 -12.47 -9.71
N ILE A 45 12.08 -11.30 -10.28
CA ILE A 45 11.00 -11.15 -11.27
C ILE A 45 11.32 -11.94 -12.53
N SER A 46 12.57 -11.87 -13.01
CA SER A 46 13.03 -12.65 -14.15
C SER A 46 12.93 -14.16 -13.88
N ASP A 47 13.48 -14.63 -12.76
CA ASP A 47 13.44 -16.04 -12.36
C ASP A 47 12.01 -16.59 -12.29
N ARG A 48 11.07 -15.80 -11.73
CA ARG A 48 9.66 -16.20 -11.62
C ARG A 48 8.98 -16.39 -12.97
N HIS A 49 9.47 -15.72 -14.01
CA HIS A 49 8.90 -15.77 -15.35
C HIS A 49 9.75 -16.57 -16.34
N ALA A 50 10.93 -17.05 -15.95
CA ALA A 50 11.82 -17.80 -16.84
C ALA A 50 11.14 -19.04 -17.46
N TRP A 51 10.29 -19.73 -16.69
CA TRP A 51 9.54 -20.88 -17.19
C TRP A 51 8.54 -20.55 -18.32
N LEU A 52 8.14 -19.29 -18.48
CA LEU A 52 7.24 -18.88 -19.58
C LEU A 52 7.93 -19.00 -20.93
N ASP A 53 9.24 -18.72 -20.99
CA ASP A 53 10.02 -18.89 -22.22
C ASP A 53 10.11 -20.38 -22.60
N ASP A 54 10.32 -21.25 -21.61
CA ASP A 54 10.32 -22.70 -21.79
C ASP A 54 8.94 -23.20 -22.27
N LEU A 55 7.86 -22.72 -21.66
CA LEU A 55 6.50 -23.07 -22.11
C LEU A 55 6.25 -22.58 -23.53
N ALA A 56 6.66 -21.34 -23.85
CA ALA A 56 6.49 -20.78 -25.18
C ALA A 56 7.29 -21.56 -26.23
N ALA A 57 8.43 -22.15 -25.88
CA ALA A 57 9.20 -23.01 -26.77
C ALA A 57 8.50 -24.33 -27.10
N LEU A 58 7.65 -24.84 -26.20
CA LEU A 58 6.89 -26.08 -26.41
C LEU A 58 5.66 -25.92 -27.31
N LEU A 59 5.17 -24.68 -27.47
CA LEU A 59 3.98 -24.39 -28.27
C LEU A 59 4.33 -24.16 -29.74
N THR A 60 3.55 -24.78 -30.62
CA THR A 60 3.58 -24.51 -32.07
C THR A 60 3.09 -23.10 -32.37
N ASN A 61 3.41 -22.60 -33.57
CA ASN A 61 2.94 -21.28 -34.00
C ASN A 61 1.41 -21.20 -34.05
N GLN A 62 0.74 -22.29 -34.45
CA GLN A 62 -0.72 -22.34 -34.51
C GLN A 62 -1.35 -22.28 -33.11
N GLU A 63 -0.83 -23.03 -32.14
CA GLU A 63 -1.31 -22.97 -30.75
C GLU A 63 -1.08 -21.59 -30.11
N LYS A 64 0.06 -20.94 -30.45
CA LYS A 64 0.32 -19.56 -30.02
C LYS A 64 -0.73 -18.60 -30.59
N GLU A 65 -1.02 -18.69 -31.88
CA GLU A 65 -2.04 -17.85 -32.53
C GLU A 65 -3.43 -18.05 -31.92
N GLU A 66 -3.78 -19.27 -31.50
CA GLU A 66 -5.06 -19.57 -30.87
C GLU A 66 -5.16 -19.03 -29.44
N ILE A 67 -4.08 -19.13 -28.64
CA ILE A 67 -4.10 -18.80 -27.21
C ILE A 67 -3.84 -17.30 -26.97
N LEU A 68 -3.01 -16.65 -27.79
CA LEU A 68 -2.60 -15.25 -27.61
C LEU A 68 -3.77 -14.27 -27.43
N PRO A 69 -4.86 -14.32 -28.24
CA PRO A 69 -6.01 -13.43 -28.07
C PRO A 69 -6.66 -13.56 -26.69
N GLY A 70 -6.81 -14.79 -26.19
CA GLY A 70 -7.37 -15.07 -24.87
C GLY A 70 -6.47 -14.52 -23.76
N LEU A 71 -5.15 -14.69 -23.88
CA LEU A 71 -4.18 -14.17 -22.93
C LEU A 71 -4.23 -12.63 -22.86
N LEU A 72 -4.25 -11.97 -24.02
CA LEU A 72 -4.36 -10.51 -24.12
C LEU A 72 -5.66 -9.98 -23.50
N PHE A 73 -6.78 -10.66 -23.72
CA PHE A 73 -8.04 -10.31 -23.10
C PHE A 73 -7.95 -10.33 -21.56
N LEU A 74 -7.37 -11.39 -20.99
CA LEU A 74 -7.21 -11.52 -19.53
C LEU A 74 -6.26 -10.45 -18.96
N ILE A 75 -5.15 -10.16 -19.65
CA ILE A 75 -4.20 -9.12 -19.26
C ILE A 75 -4.91 -7.75 -19.20
N ASN A 76 -5.66 -7.40 -20.24
CA ASN A 76 -6.40 -6.15 -20.30
C ASN A 76 -7.45 -6.06 -19.18
N ARG A 77 -8.17 -7.16 -18.91
CA ARG A 77 -9.16 -7.19 -17.83
C ARG A 77 -8.51 -6.99 -16.46
N LEU A 78 -7.34 -7.60 -16.24
CA LEU A 78 -6.60 -7.47 -14.99
C LEU A 78 -6.06 -6.05 -14.78
N ALA A 79 -5.59 -5.38 -15.83
CA ALA A 79 -5.13 -3.99 -15.76
C ALA A 79 -6.26 -3.07 -15.25
N ASN A 80 -7.43 -3.16 -15.89
CA ASN A 80 -8.61 -2.37 -15.51
C ASN A 80 -9.04 -2.64 -14.06
N TYR A 81 -8.96 -3.90 -13.61
CA TYR A 81 -9.27 -4.27 -12.22
C TYR A 81 -8.28 -3.65 -11.22
N LYS A 82 -6.98 -3.66 -11.52
CA LYS A 82 -5.96 -3.04 -10.65
C LYS A 82 -6.13 -1.53 -10.55
N GLU A 83 -6.48 -0.86 -11.65
CA GLU A 83 -6.79 0.57 -11.64
C GLU A 83 -8.01 0.88 -10.76
N ALA A 84 -9.08 0.09 -10.89
CA ALA A 84 -10.25 0.22 -10.02
C ALA A 84 -9.91 -0.01 -8.52
N LEU A 85 -9.01 -0.94 -8.20
CA LEU A 85 -8.51 -1.14 -6.84
C LEU A 85 -7.62 0.00 -6.34
N ALA A 86 -6.83 0.63 -7.21
CA ALA A 86 -6.00 1.76 -6.83
C ALA A 86 -6.86 2.98 -6.44
N LEU A 87 -7.97 3.23 -7.16
CA LEU A 87 -8.92 4.31 -6.90
C LEU A 87 -9.74 4.11 -5.61
N THR A 88 -9.90 2.86 -5.15
CA THR A 88 -10.62 2.56 -3.90
C THR A 88 -9.74 2.68 -2.66
N LYS A 89 -8.42 2.39 -2.77
CA LYS A 89 -7.47 2.54 -1.65
C LYS A 89 -7.16 3.99 -1.29
N THR A 90 -7.16 4.91 -2.26
CA THR A 90 -6.92 6.35 -2.01
C THR A 90 -8.04 7.03 -1.21
N ARG A 91 -9.25 6.43 -1.16
CA ARG A 91 -10.39 6.98 -0.41
C ARG A 91 -10.32 6.74 1.11
N SER A 92 -9.37 5.93 1.60
CA SER A 92 -9.22 5.58 3.03
C SER A 92 -8.11 6.37 3.77
N LEU A 93 -7.45 7.33 3.12
CA LEU A 93 -6.57 8.27 3.82
C LEU A 93 -7.42 9.27 4.61
N LYS A 94 -7.56 9.02 5.91
CA LYS A 94 -8.16 9.92 6.89
C LYS A 94 -7.60 11.34 6.67
N PRO A 95 -8.44 12.39 6.57
CA PRO A 95 -7.97 13.74 6.28
C PRO A 95 -6.96 14.20 7.34
N PRO A 96 -6.02 15.09 6.99
CA PRO A 96 -5.00 15.56 7.92
C PRO A 96 -5.66 16.10 9.18
N ARG A 97 -5.18 15.68 10.35
CA ARG A 97 -5.63 16.25 11.63
C ARG A 97 -5.42 17.76 11.56
N GLN A 98 -6.51 18.52 11.56
CA GLN A 98 -6.44 19.96 11.75
C GLN A 98 -5.76 20.22 13.11
N PRO A 99 -4.84 21.20 13.19
CA PRO A 99 -4.18 21.52 14.45
C PRO A 99 -5.24 21.97 15.46
N MET A 100 -5.24 21.33 16.64
CA MET A 100 -6.10 21.72 17.75
C MET A 100 -5.78 23.16 18.15
N SER A 101 -6.75 24.05 17.92
CA SER A 101 -6.72 25.40 18.49
C SER A 101 -6.92 25.29 19.99
N SER A 102 -5.86 25.57 20.75
CA SER A 102 -5.92 25.78 22.19
C SER A 102 -6.41 27.18 22.51
N LYS A 103 -7.68 27.33 22.91
CA LYS A 103 -8.19 28.38 23.83
C LYS A 103 -9.45 27.76 24.46
N GLY A 104 -9.53 27.44 25.75
CA GLY A 104 -9.28 28.30 26.90
C GLY A 104 -10.63 28.79 27.45
N THR A 105 -11.00 28.32 28.64
CA THR A 105 -11.87 28.97 29.65
C THR A 105 -13.40 28.68 29.65
N THR A 106 -13.78 27.82 30.62
CA THR A 106 -14.82 27.95 31.68
C THR A 106 -16.07 28.82 31.43
N ILE A 107 -17.28 28.27 31.69
CA ILE A 107 -18.22 28.65 32.79
C ILE A 107 -19.49 27.76 32.76
N LEU A 108 -19.84 27.30 33.98
CA LEU A 108 -21.09 26.66 34.37
C LEU A 108 -22.34 27.43 33.90
N SER A 109 -23.42 26.70 33.56
CA SER A 109 -24.73 27.01 34.17
C SER A 109 -25.67 25.81 34.10
N LEU A 110 -25.96 25.27 35.28
CA LEU A 110 -27.20 24.55 35.55
C LEU A 110 -28.39 25.52 35.40
N ASN A 111 -29.51 25.06 34.85
CA ASN A 111 -30.79 25.36 35.48
C ASN A 111 -31.85 24.28 35.23
N LYS A 112 -32.41 23.78 36.34
CA LYS A 112 -33.59 22.91 36.46
C LYS A 112 -34.86 23.78 36.40
N LYS A 113 -36.01 23.13 36.14
CA LYS A 113 -37.41 23.56 36.43
C LYS A 113 -37.90 24.68 35.49
N GLN A 114 -39.05 24.61 34.81
CA GLN A 114 -40.40 24.26 35.26
C GLN A 114 -41.22 23.74 34.05
N LYS A 115 -41.94 22.61 34.16
CA LYS A 115 -43.31 22.46 34.69
C LYS A 115 -44.40 23.16 33.86
N SER A 116 -45.14 22.31 33.13
CA SER A 116 -46.59 22.33 32.91
C SER A 116 -47.29 23.40 32.07
N ARG A 117 -48.09 22.84 31.14
CA ARG A 117 -49.55 23.00 30.95
C ARG A 117 -50.02 23.95 29.85
N ALA A 118 -50.86 23.35 29.00
CA ALA A 118 -52.03 23.89 28.31
C ALA A 118 -51.71 24.90 27.19
N GLU A 119 -52.31 24.83 26.00
CA GLU A 119 -53.62 24.31 25.59
C GLU A 119 -53.54 23.62 24.22
#